data_AF-A0A924NEY7-F1
#
_entry.id   AF-A0A924NEY7-F1
#
_cell.length_a   1.000
_cell.length_b   1.000
_cell.length_c   1.000
_cell.angle_alpha   90.00
_cell.angle_beta   90.00
_cell.angle_gamma   90.00
#
_symmetry.space_group_name_H-M   'P 1'
#
loop_
_entity.id
_entity.type
_entity.pdbx_description
1 polymer ?
#
loop_
_entity_poly.entity_id
_entity_poly.type
_entity_poly.pdbx_seq_one_letter_code
_entity_poly.pdbx_strand_id
1 'polypeptide(L)' 'GFVRTPLVEKQIPEQAKTLGISEADVIKNVMLKETVDGEFTTTQDVAEVALLFASFPSNALTGQSLVVSHGWFMQ' A
#
# COMPACT_ATOMS: atom_id res chain seq x y z
N GLY A 1 -0.10 3.38 -1.41
CA GLY A 1 -0.83 2.86 -0.24
C GLY A 1 0.18 2.52 0.83
N PHE A 2 -0.25 1.79 1.85
CA PHE A 2 0.66 1.07 2.73
C PHE A 2 0.92 -0.33 2.17
N VAL A 3 2.20 -0.71 2.08
CA VAL A 3 2.59 -2.08 1.72
C VAL A 3 2.94 -2.83 3.00
N ARG A 4 2.35 -4.02 3.20
CA ARG A 4 2.57 -4.84 4.40
C ARG A 4 3.96 -5.46 4.42
N THR A 5 4.94 -4.66 4.81
CA THR A 5 6.35 -5.03 4.93
C THR A 5 6.78 -5.11 6.39
N PRO A 6 7.94 -5.73 6.70
CA PRO A 6 8.50 -5.72 8.06
C PRO A 6 8.74 -4.31 8.62
N LEU A 7 8.88 -3.30 7.77
CA LEU A 7 8.98 -1.90 8.20
C LEU A 7 7.63 -1.39 8.71
N VAL A 8 6.55 -1.60 7.94
CA VAL A 8 5.18 -1.18 8.33
C VAL A 8 4.71 -1.95 9.56
N GLU A 9 5.00 -3.25 9.65
CA GLU A 9 4.69 -4.07 10.83
C GLU A 9 5.34 -3.52 12.11
N LYS A 10 6.56 -2.98 12.03
CA LYS A 10 7.23 -2.35 13.17
C LYS A 10 6.64 -0.98 13.53
N GLN A 11 6.07 -0.26 12.56
CA GLN A 11 5.46 1.05 12.78
C GLN A 11 4.12 0.97 13.52
N ILE A 12 3.36 -0.13 13.36
CA ILE A 12 2.04 -0.31 13.99
C ILE A 12 2.12 -0.16 15.53
N PRO A 13 2.96 -0.91 16.27
CA PRO A 13 3.04 -0.77 17.73
C PRO A 13 3.60 0.59 18.17
N GLU A 14 4.53 1.17 17.40
CA GLU A 14 5.11 2.49 17.69
C GLU A 14 4.05 3.60 17.57
N GLN A 15 3.23 3.55 16.53
CA GLN A 15 2.11 4.47 16.32
C GLN A 15 1.00 4.25 17.35
N ALA A 16 0.67 3.00 17.68
CA ALA A 16 -0.31 2.66 18.71
C ALA A 16 0.06 3.30 20.05
N LYS A 17 1.34 3.17 20.44
CA LYS A 17 1.88 3.81 21.65
C LYS A 17 1.85 5.33 21.59
N THR A 18 2.20 5.91 20.45
CA THR A 18 2.27 7.38 20.26
C THR A 18 0.88 8.02 20.28
N LEU A 19 -0.10 7.35 19.68
CA LEU A 19 -1.47 7.84 19.54
C LEU A 19 -2.38 7.40 20.69
N GLY A 20 -1.93 6.49 21.56
CA GLY A 20 -2.71 5.98 22.68
C GLY A 20 -3.92 5.13 22.27
N ILE A 21 -3.85 4.47 21.11
CA ILE A 21 -4.92 3.64 20.54
C ILE A 21 -4.44 2.20 20.33
N SER A 22 -5.36 1.27 20.04
CA SER A 22 -4.99 -0.12 19.76
C SER A 22 -4.28 -0.26 18.40
N GLU A 23 -3.48 -1.30 18.23
CA GLU A 23 -2.86 -1.62 16.93
C GLU A 23 -3.91 -1.84 15.83
N ALA A 24 -5.05 -2.44 16.17
CA ALA A 24 -6.17 -2.61 15.25
C ALA A 24 -6.76 -1.26 14.82
N ASP A 25 -6.84 -0.30 15.75
CA ASP A 25 -7.29 1.06 15.44
C ASP A 25 -6.27 1.83 14.60
N VAL A 26 -4.97 1.60 14.81
CA VAL A 26 -3.92 2.16 13.91
C VAL A 26 -4.13 1.62 12.50
N ILE A 27 -4.25 0.31 12.34
CA ILE A 27 -4.43 -0.31 11.02
C ILE A 27 -5.67 0.27 10.34
N LYS A 28 -6.82 0.24 11.02
CA LYS A 28 -8.10 0.64 10.44
C LYS A 28 -8.24 2.15 10.23
N ASN A 29 -7.90 2.94 11.25
CA ASN A 29 -8.24 4.36 11.29
C ASN A 29 -7.07 5.28 10.93
N VAL A 30 -5.83 4.78 10.87
CA VAL A 30 -4.65 5.57 10.50
C VAL A 30 -4.08 5.10 9.16
N MET A 31 -3.80 3.81 9.02
CA MET A 31 -3.13 3.28 7.82
C MET A 31 -4.11 3.06 6.66
N LEU A 32 -5.24 2.39 6.92
CA LEU A 32 -6.16 1.94 5.87
C LEU A 32 -7.42 2.81 5.73
N LYS A 33 -7.50 3.89 6.51
CA LYS A 33 -8.68 4.77 6.58
C LYS A 33 -9.18 5.25 5.22
N GLU A 34 -8.25 5.55 4.32
CA GLU A 34 -8.51 6.14 3.02
C GLU A 34 -8.46 5.10 1.88
N THR A 35 -8.19 3.82 2.20
CA THR A 35 -8.34 2.72 1.23
C THR A 35 -9.82 2.38 1.05
N VAL A 36 -10.19 1.93 -0.13
CA VAL A 36 -11.59 1.64 -0.47
C VAL A 36 -12.06 0.32 0.16
N ASP A 37 -11.19 -0.68 0.21
CA ASP A 37 -11.49 -2.04 0.69
C ASP A 37 -10.95 -2.32 2.11
N GLY A 38 -10.11 -1.44 2.66
CA GLY A 38 -9.51 -1.67 3.97
C GLY A 38 -8.40 -2.71 3.95
N GLU A 39 -7.74 -2.93 2.81
CA GLU A 39 -6.66 -3.90 2.65
C GLU A 39 -5.28 -3.24 2.48
N PHE A 40 -4.26 -3.93 2.99
CA PHE A 40 -2.88 -3.57 2.69
C PHE A 40 -2.50 -4.09 1.31
N THR A 41 -1.76 -3.26 0.57
CA THR A 41 -1.02 -3.75 -0.58
C THR A 41 0.03 -4.77 -0.12
N THR A 42 0.19 -5.86 -0.86
CA THR A 42 1.23 -6.85 -0.61
C THR A 42 2.46 -6.58 -1.48
N THR A 43 3.60 -7.18 -1.11
CA THR A 43 4.78 -7.15 -1.98
C THR A 43 4.55 -7.89 -3.30
N GLN A 44 3.64 -8.87 -3.31
CA GLN A 44 3.27 -9.60 -4.51
C GLN A 44 2.51 -8.70 -5.49
N ASP A 45 1.55 -7.90 -5.02
CA ASP A 45 0.80 -6.97 -5.89
C ASP A 45 1.74 -6.00 -6.62
N VAL A 46 2.74 -5.48 -5.90
CA VAL A 46 3.77 -4.61 -6.48
C VAL A 46 4.64 -5.37 -7.49
N ALA A 47 5.00 -6.61 -7.20
CA ALA A 47 5.80 -7.45 -8.10
C ALA A 47 5.05 -7.79 -9.40
N GLU A 48 3.77 -8.12 -9.33
CA GLU A 48 2.92 -8.39 -10.49
C GLU A 48 2.81 -7.16 -11.39
N VAL A 49 2.63 -5.97 -10.80
CA VAL A 49 2.61 -4.71 -11.54
C VAL A 49 3.97 -4.44 -12.20
N ALA A 50 5.08 -4.64 -11.49
CA ALA A 50 6.40 -4.48 -12.08
C ALA A 50 6.61 -5.43 -13.27
N LEU A 51 6.16 -6.68 -13.15
CA LEU A 51 6.22 -7.67 -14.22
C LEU A 51 5.32 -7.27 -15.40
N LEU A 52 4.13 -6.74 -15.16
CA LEU A 52 3.24 -6.20 -16.20
C LEU A 52 3.97 -5.13 -17.03
N PHE A 53 4.59 -4.14 -16.37
CA PHE A 53 5.35 -3.10 -17.06
C PHE A 53 6.56 -3.66 -17.83
N ALA A 54 7.32 -4.56 -17.21
CA ALA A 54 8.52 -5.15 -17.81
C ALA A 54 8.23 -6.10 -18.99
N SER A 55 7.07 -6.75 -18.98
CA SER A 55 6.66 -7.72 -20.01
C SER A 55 5.83 -7.10 -21.13
N PHE A 56 5.47 -5.82 -21.05
CA PHE A 56 4.68 -5.16 -22.07
C PHE A 56 5.41 -5.18 -23.42
N PRO A 57 4.78 -5.59 -24.53
CA PRO A 57 5.47 -5.91 -25.79
C PRO A 57 6.01 -4.69 -26.56
N SER A 58 5.87 -3.49 -26.00
CA SER A 58 6.30 -2.24 -26.62
C SER A 58 6.63 -1.19 -25.57
N ASN A 59 7.20 -0.06 -25.99
CA ASN A 59 7.52 1.05 -25.09
C ASN A 59 6.34 1.99 -24.81
N ALA A 60 5.10 1.62 -25.17
CA ALA A 60 3.94 2.51 -25.06
C ALA A 60 3.63 2.96 -23.62
N LEU A 61 4.03 2.19 -22.61
CA LEU A 61 3.83 2.53 -21.19
C LEU A 61 4.94 3.42 -20.61
N THR A 62 5.89 3.89 -21.41
CA THR A 62 6.98 4.76 -20.95
C THR A 62 6.43 6.08 -20.39
N GLY A 63 6.94 6.49 -19.22
CA GLY A 63 6.53 7.73 -18.55
C GLY A 63 5.21 7.65 -17.81
N GLN A 64 4.58 6.47 -17.76
CA GLN A 64 3.36 6.25 -16.97
C GLN A 64 3.67 5.94 -15.51
N SER A 65 2.76 6.32 -14.64
CA SER A 65 2.74 5.93 -13.22
C SER A 65 1.51 5.06 -12.96
N LEU A 66 1.69 3.97 -12.21
CA LEU A 66 0.57 3.18 -11.68
C LEU A 66 0.58 3.24 -10.15
N VAL A 67 -0.59 3.53 -9.58
CA VAL A 67 -0.77 3.66 -8.13
C VAL A 67 -1.33 2.36 -7.57
N VAL A 68 -0.47 1.50 -7.02
CA VAL A 68 -0.87 0.27 -6.32
C VAL A 68 -1.23 0.62 -4.89
N SER A 69 -2.52 0.79 -4.61
CA SER A 69 -2.92 1.41 -3.34
C SER A 69 -4.28 1.04 -2.76
N HIS A 70 -5.03 0.13 -3.38
CA HIS A 70 -6.41 -0.16 -2.98
C HIS A 70 -7.29 1.10 -2.89
N GLY A 71 -7.10 2.02 -3.85
CA GLY A 71 -7.87 3.26 -3.94
C GLY A 71 -7.51 4.32 -2.91
N TRP A 72 -6.38 4.19 -2.19
CA TRP A 72 -5.90 5.24 -1.28
C TRP A 72 -5.74 6.60 -1.96
N PHE A 73 -5.38 6.57 -3.23
CA PHE A 73 -5.35 7.74 -4.09
C PHE A 73 -5.87 7.36 -5.48
N MET A 74 -6.67 8.24 -6.06
CA MET A 74 -7.24 8.12 -7.39
C MET A 74 -6.86 9.37 -8.20
N GLN A 75 -6.41 9.14 -9.43
CA GLN A 75 -5.96 10.18 -10.37
C GLN A 75 -7.09 10.67 -11.27
#